data_AF-A0A7V2CVE9-F1
#
_entry.id   AF-A0A7V2CVE9-F1
#
_cell.length_a   1.000
_cell.length_b   1.000
_cell.length_c   1.000
_cell.angle_alpha   90.00
_cell.angle_beta   90.00
_cell.angle_gamma   90.00
#
_symmetry.space_group_name_H-M   'P 1'
#
loop_
_entity.id
_entity.type
_entity.pdbx_description
1 polymer ?
#
loop_
_entity_poly.entity_id
_entity_poly.type
_entity_poly.pdbx_seq_one_letter_code
_entity_poly.pdbx_strand_id
1 'polypeptide(L)'
;MRPVPRTLLAAVTCLSATAALAQPKPTPVPEDYPGPLQVEWGPIRTFDGPRPGDRVSRMYFVHLDRTDQEAQLFLPGNARTIRGVIVHLGWAYEPHKPHLQEYARARGFAVLGGMWRYARLPDVIPQALAHLAKELDVPGLEHAPLLMMGFSRTGSKAVRFAVYQPERTVSVFFGGSPGLTLGIADKNPERAQRALDALRGIPCITISGSQDAFVGINKEAKRGYFDWERVHYPKIRAARLPVTAACEWGPGHESFNNGALLLPFWDGVWRGRVSDDADPVKGPVALKPFPEEAGYLVTAGDWGTDPDGKLVPASAAADHLGEPVPLREFRGDPATAVWLPDAYTAAVWRAFVERPRGIALAASASGSSIRLAVRSERPEPVESAQFCDGNRLLGRADRAPFEIETLELGSPRGVHSVFAVCMAGGVKYYTAPIQVLGGTVVDQKAGEERARQVPGDLAGLVVDVDALATLRALRADRAQDSASPSPRTPVPAPARAAAARQVIGLLRSPFDEQRMLATKALKEFAPELAEAIRGEIASGPVDDPKIRSFLESLADSTAAPSATQPDNSR
;
A
#
# COMPACT_ATOMS: atom_id res chain seq x y z
N MET A 1 2.21 -57.74 19.76
CA MET A 1 1.65 -56.41 20.08
C MET A 1 0.50 -56.61 21.06
N ARG A 2 0.56 -56.05 22.27
CA ARG A 2 -0.52 -56.14 23.26
C ARG A 2 -1.57 -55.05 23.00
N PRO A 3 -2.88 -55.32 23.16
CA PRO A 3 -3.91 -54.32 22.94
C PRO A 3 -3.96 -53.32 24.10
N VAL A 4 -4.07 -52.03 23.77
CA VAL A 4 -4.24 -50.93 24.73
C VAL A 4 -5.69 -50.92 25.25
N PRO A 5 -5.94 -50.72 26.55
CA PRO A 5 -7.29 -50.71 27.12
C PRO A 5 -8.13 -49.51 26.63
N ARG A 6 -9.39 -49.78 26.27
CA ARG A 6 -10.41 -48.84 25.78
C ARG A 6 -10.90 -47.79 26.81
N THR A 7 -10.30 -47.70 27.99
CA THR A 7 -10.77 -46.85 29.10
C THR A 7 -10.16 -45.45 29.13
N LEU A 8 -9.28 -45.08 28.19
CA LEU A 8 -8.67 -43.74 28.11
C LEU A 8 -9.29 -42.81 27.05
N LEU A 9 -10.30 -43.27 26.31
CA LEU A 9 -10.92 -42.47 25.23
C LEU A 9 -12.11 -41.60 25.70
N ALA A 10 -12.57 -41.74 26.94
CA ALA A 10 -13.72 -41.00 27.47
C ALA A 10 -13.33 -39.73 28.27
N ALA A 11 -12.04 -39.52 28.57
CA ALA A 11 -11.57 -38.35 29.33
C ALA A 11 -11.03 -37.20 28.46
N VAL A 12 -10.94 -37.39 27.14
CA VAL A 12 -10.42 -36.38 26.19
C VAL A 12 -11.54 -35.69 25.39
N THR A 13 -12.79 -36.13 25.53
CA THR A 13 -13.92 -35.65 24.69
C THR A 13 -14.89 -34.69 25.40
N CYS A 14 -14.60 -34.26 26.64
CA CYS A 14 -15.49 -33.37 27.43
C CYS A 14 -14.86 -32.04 27.87
N LEU A 15 -13.80 -31.57 27.19
CA LEU A 15 -13.19 -30.24 27.42
C LEU A 15 -13.32 -29.29 26.22
N SER A 16 -14.27 -29.54 25.31
CA SER A 16 -14.73 -28.60 24.28
C SER A 16 -16.06 -27.94 24.69
N ALA A 17 -16.27 -27.75 25.99
CA ALA A 17 -17.34 -26.95 26.54
C ALA A 17 -17.13 -25.48 26.12
N THR A 18 -17.92 -25.03 25.14
CA THR A 18 -18.54 -23.70 25.04
C THR A 18 -17.97 -22.64 26.00
N ALA A 19 -16.72 -22.23 25.76
CA ALA A 19 -16.33 -20.88 26.08
C ALA A 19 -17.01 -20.03 25.00
N ALA A 20 -18.22 -19.55 25.27
CA ALA A 20 -18.69 -18.33 24.64
C ALA A 20 -17.62 -17.30 24.99
N LEU A 21 -16.64 -17.11 24.10
CA LEU A 21 -15.63 -16.08 24.21
C LEU A 21 -16.41 -14.78 24.27
N ALA A 22 -16.61 -14.27 25.49
CA ALA A 22 -17.17 -12.96 25.71
C ALA A 22 -16.38 -12.03 24.79
N GLN A 23 -17.07 -11.34 23.88
CA GLN A 23 -16.38 -10.44 22.98
C GLN A 23 -15.54 -9.49 23.84
N PRO A 24 -14.25 -9.29 23.50
CA PRO A 24 -13.41 -8.38 24.25
C PRO A 24 -14.14 -7.04 24.32
N LYS A 25 -14.36 -6.54 25.55
CA LYS A 25 -14.96 -5.22 25.73
C LYS A 25 -14.11 -4.21 24.95
N PRO A 26 -14.72 -3.27 24.22
CA PRO A 26 -13.98 -2.21 23.54
C PRO A 26 -12.99 -1.57 24.49
N THR A 27 -11.76 -1.36 24.04
CA THR A 27 -10.74 -0.65 24.82
C THR A 27 -11.32 0.72 25.22
N PRO A 28 -11.34 1.09 26.52
CA PRO A 28 -11.83 2.38 26.94
C PRO A 28 -11.10 3.51 26.21
N VAL A 29 -11.88 4.40 25.59
CA VAL A 29 -11.37 5.62 24.97
C VAL A 29 -10.74 6.48 26.07
N PRO A 30 -9.47 6.90 25.96
CA PRO A 30 -8.84 7.66 27.02
C PRO A 30 -9.47 9.04 27.22
N GLU A 31 -9.36 9.58 28.43
CA GLU A 31 -9.93 10.88 28.81
C GLU A 31 -9.40 12.05 27.98
N ASP A 32 -8.21 11.92 27.39
CA ASP A 32 -7.60 12.92 26.51
C ASP A 32 -8.05 12.79 25.03
N TYR A 33 -8.93 11.83 24.73
CA TYR A 33 -9.49 11.66 23.40
C TYR A 33 -10.65 12.63 23.20
N PRO A 34 -10.63 13.48 22.17
CA PRO A 34 -11.73 14.41 21.90
C PRO A 34 -13.03 13.61 21.69
N GLY A 35 -14.15 14.08 22.28
CA GLY A 35 -15.47 13.43 22.23
C GLY A 35 -15.98 13.10 20.81
N PRO A 36 -17.13 12.45 20.62
CA PRO A 36 -17.53 11.87 19.34
C PRO A 36 -17.42 12.83 18.14
N LEU A 37 -16.81 12.36 17.05
CA LEU A 37 -16.64 13.11 15.82
C LEU A 37 -17.90 12.98 14.94
N GLN A 38 -18.45 14.10 14.49
CA GLN A 38 -19.42 14.11 13.41
C GLN A 38 -18.69 14.31 12.07
N VAL A 39 -19.00 13.45 11.10
CA VAL A 39 -18.47 13.51 9.73
C VAL A 39 -19.65 13.72 8.78
N GLU A 40 -19.51 14.69 7.87
CA GLU A 40 -20.46 14.90 6.79
C GLU A 40 -19.99 14.15 5.55
N TRP A 41 -20.78 13.18 5.10
CA TRP A 41 -20.47 12.35 3.93
C TRP A 41 -21.04 12.98 2.66
N GLY A 42 -20.19 13.16 1.66
CA GLY A 42 -20.57 13.54 0.30
C GLY A 42 -21.10 12.35 -0.50
N PRO A 43 -21.59 12.58 -1.73
CA PRO A 43 -22.16 11.53 -2.56
C PRO A 43 -21.11 10.47 -2.92
N ILE A 44 -21.54 9.20 -2.92
CA ILE A 44 -20.71 8.09 -3.39
C ILE A 44 -20.91 7.92 -4.89
N ARG A 45 -19.79 7.88 -5.61
CA ARG A 45 -19.76 7.58 -7.05
C ARG A 45 -19.11 6.22 -7.26
N THR A 46 -19.78 5.33 -7.99
CA THR A 46 -19.26 3.99 -8.28
C THR A 46 -18.90 3.89 -9.76
N PHE A 47 -17.75 3.28 -10.02
CA PHE A 47 -17.20 3.05 -11.34
C PHE A 47 -16.88 1.56 -11.50
N ASP A 48 -16.92 1.08 -12.75
CA ASP A 48 -16.44 -0.27 -13.05
C ASP A 48 -14.94 -0.37 -12.76
N GLY A 49 -14.57 -1.47 -12.12
CA GLY A 49 -13.18 -1.83 -11.89
C GLY A 49 -12.53 -2.44 -13.13
N PRO A 50 -11.24 -2.82 -13.04
CA PRO A 50 -10.49 -3.29 -14.19
C PRO A 50 -10.86 -4.71 -14.66
N ARG A 51 -11.64 -5.48 -13.88
CA ARG A 51 -12.18 -6.78 -14.30
C ARG A 51 -13.71 -6.79 -14.22
N PRO A 52 -14.39 -7.63 -15.02
CA PRO A 52 -15.84 -7.77 -14.95
C PRO A 52 -16.33 -8.03 -13.52
N GLY A 53 -17.27 -7.20 -13.07
CA GLY A 53 -17.86 -7.25 -11.74
C GLY A 53 -17.12 -6.46 -10.66
N ASP A 54 -15.83 -6.16 -10.83
CA ASP A 54 -15.09 -5.31 -9.89
C ASP A 54 -15.74 -3.91 -9.82
N ARG A 55 -15.70 -3.30 -8.64
CA ARG A 55 -16.21 -1.93 -8.41
C ARG A 55 -15.15 -1.07 -7.74
N VAL A 56 -15.04 0.17 -8.18
CA VAL A 56 -14.32 1.22 -7.44
C VAL A 56 -15.34 2.29 -7.06
N SER A 57 -15.52 2.49 -5.76
CA SER A 57 -16.41 3.51 -5.21
C SER A 57 -15.60 4.64 -4.62
N ARG A 58 -15.99 5.87 -4.91
CA ARG A 58 -15.34 7.10 -4.45
C ARG A 58 -16.29 7.88 -3.57
N MET A 59 -15.76 8.40 -2.47
CA MET A 59 -16.50 9.16 -1.48
C MET A 59 -15.69 10.39 -1.05
N TYR A 60 -16.36 11.53 -1.01
CA TYR A 60 -15.85 12.75 -0.39
C TYR A 60 -16.43 12.88 1.01
N PHE A 61 -15.68 13.41 1.96
CA PHE A 61 -16.25 13.75 3.26
C PHE A 61 -15.55 14.94 3.91
N VAL A 62 -16.30 15.67 4.73
CA VAL A 62 -15.82 16.83 5.50
C VAL A 62 -15.68 16.44 6.97
N HIS A 63 -14.52 16.73 7.54
CA HIS A 63 -14.25 16.62 8.97
C HIS A 63 -14.61 17.92 9.72
N LEU A 64 -14.84 17.86 11.04
CA LEU A 64 -15.15 19.03 11.91
C LEU A 64 -14.20 20.23 11.76
N ASP A 65 -12.97 20.01 11.27
CA ASP A 65 -11.98 21.07 11.05
C ASP A 65 -11.98 21.62 9.62
N ARG A 66 -13.05 21.31 8.85
CA ARG A 66 -13.23 21.70 7.43
C ARG A 66 -12.07 21.30 6.53
N THR A 67 -11.43 20.17 6.83
CA THR A 67 -10.49 19.56 5.90
C THR A 67 -11.19 18.47 5.13
N ASP A 68 -11.27 18.65 3.82
CA ASP A 68 -11.88 17.67 2.94
C ASP A 68 -10.93 16.51 2.75
N GLN A 69 -11.53 15.34 2.74
CA GLN A 69 -10.84 14.10 2.59
C GLN A 69 -11.52 13.31 1.49
N GLU A 70 -10.74 12.84 0.54
CA GLU A 70 -11.17 11.82 -0.40
C GLU A 70 -10.81 10.43 0.13
N ALA A 71 -11.77 9.52 0.05
CA ALA A 71 -11.56 8.09 0.17
C ALA A 71 -12.09 7.36 -1.07
N GLN A 72 -11.40 6.29 -1.45
CA GLN A 72 -11.83 5.36 -2.48
C GLN A 72 -11.78 3.94 -1.94
N LEU A 73 -12.75 3.14 -2.34
CA LEU A 73 -12.91 1.74 -1.98
C LEU A 73 -12.90 0.90 -3.25
N PHE A 74 -11.95 -0.01 -3.38
CA PHE A 74 -12.01 -1.09 -4.35
C PHE A 74 -12.69 -2.31 -3.70
N LEU A 75 -13.68 -2.84 -4.41
CA LEU A 75 -14.38 -4.07 -4.09
C LEU A 75 -14.09 -5.12 -5.19
N PRO A 76 -13.51 -6.28 -4.84
CA PRO A 76 -13.33 -7.36 -5.80
C PRO A 76 -14.69 -7.94 -6.17
N GLY A 77 -14.94 -8.17 -7.46
CA GLY A 77 -16.28 -8.19 -8.04
C GLY A 77 -17.41 -8.88 -7.27
N ASN A 78 -17.79 -10.11 -7.63
CA ASN A 78 -18.94 -10.81 -7.04
C ASN A 78 -18.77 -11.19 -5.55
N ALA A 79 -17.83 -10.56 -4.82
CA ALA A 79 -17.66 -10.78 -3.40
C ALA A 79 -18.89 -10.23 -2.65
N ARG A 80 -19.80 -11.15 -2.29
CA ARG A 80 -20.95 -10.84 -1.42
C ARG A 80 -20.54 -10.54 0.02
N THR A 81 -19.34 -10.94 0.39
CA THR A 81 -18.77 -10.74 1.73
C THR A 81 -17.31 -10.34 1.59
N ILE A 82 -16.95 -9.26 2.27
CA ILE A 82 -15.57 -8.78 2.36
C ILE A 82 -14.96 -9.35 3.63
N ARG A 83 -13.94 -10.20 3.50
CA ARG A 83 -13.30 -10.88 4.64
C ARG A 83 -12.40 -9.98 5.45
N GLY A 84 -11.84 -8.93 4.84
CA GLY A 84 -10.88 -7.99 5.43
C GLY A 84 -10.74 -6.74 4.57
N VAL A 85 -10.13 -5.68 5.13
CA VAL A 85 -9.90 -4.42 4.40
C VAL A 85 -8.44 -4.01 4.52
N ILE A 86 -7.79 -3.73 3.39
CA ILE A 86 -6.51 -3.02 3.36
C ILE A 86 -6.81 -1.53 3.43
N VAL A 87 -6.35 -0.86 4.49
CA VAL A 87 -6.56 0.58 4.67
C VAL A 87 -5.25 1.30 4.39
N HIS A 88 -5.16 1.93 3.22
CA HIS A 88 -4.01 2.72 2.80
C HIS A 88 -4.19 4.20 3.16
N LEU A 89 -3.29 4.71 4.00
CA LEU A 89 -3.40 6.04 4.58
C LEU A 89 -2.74 7.18 3.78
N GLY A 90 -1.96 6.83 2.75
CA GLY A 90 -1.19 7.77 1.94
C GLY A 90 -1.99 8.53 0.89
N TRP A 91 -2.77 7.82 0.06
CA TRP A 91 -3.43 8.39 -1.11
C TRP A 91 -4.76 7.69 -1.43
N ALA A 92 -5.68 8.44 -2.04
CA ALA A 92 -6.97 7.93 -2.49
C ALA A 92 -6.87 7.03 -3.74
N TYR A 93 -5.80 7.12 -4.55
CA TYR A 93 -5.65 6.30 -5.76
C TYR A 93 -5.13 4.89 -5.51
N GLU A 94 -4.73 4.57 -4.28
CA GLU A 94 -4.14 3.27 -3.90
C GLU A 94 -5.03 2.05 -4.24
N PRO A 95 -6.38 2.12 -4.18
CA PRO A 95 -7.26 1.04 -4.64
C PRO A 95 -7.14 0.73 -6.13
N HIS A 96 -6.45 1.56 -6.91
CA HIS A 96 -6.14 1.30 -8.32
C HIS A 96 -4.83 0.55 -8.55
N LYS A 97 -4.01 0.30 -7.50
CA LYS A 97 -2.76 -0.45 -7.67
C LYS A 97 -3.05 -1.92 -7.95
N PRO A 98 -2.57 -2.48 -9.09
CA PRO A 98 -2.86 -3.85 -9.49
C PRO A 98 -2.50 -4.90 -8.43
N HIS A 99 -1.35 -4.78 -7.77
CA HIS A 99 -0.94 -5.75 -6.75
C HIS A 99 -1.90 -5.79 -5.55
N LEU A 100 -2.42 -4.64 -5.10
CA LEU A 100 -3.41 -4.59 -4.03
C LEU A 100 -4.75 -5.17 -4.48
N GLN A 101 -5.17 -4.88 -5.72
CA GLN A 101 -6.41 -5.45 -6.28
C GLN A 101 -6.33 -6.96 -6.48
N GLU A 102 -5.21 -7.49 -6.99
CA GLU A 102 -5.03 -8.94 -7.14
C GLU A 102 -4.99 -9.64 -5.79
N TYR A 103 -4.29 -9.07 -4.81
CA TYR A 103 -4.31 -9.58 -3.44
C TYR A 103 -5.72 -9.56 -2.84
N ALA A 104 -6.45 -8.46 -3.03
CA ALA A 104 -7.83 -8.31 -2.61
C ALA A 104 -8.75 -9.36 -3.25
N ARG A 105 -8.61 -9.64 -4.55
CA ARG A 105 -9.36 -10.71 -5.22
C ARG A 105 -8.98 -12.10 -4.67
N ALA A 106 -7.70 -12.38 -4.49
CA ALA A 106 -7.22 -13.67 -3.99
C ALA A 106 -7.73 -13.97 -2.57
N ARG A 107 -7.92 -12.94 -1.74
CA ARG A 107 -8.33 -13.07 -0.33
C ARG A 107 -9.77 -12.68 -0.02
N GLY A 108 -10.48 -12.12 -0.99
CA GLY A 108 -11.81 -11.56 -0.78
C GLY A 108 -11.77 -10.31 0.13
N PHE A 109 -10.75 -9.47 -0.03
CA PHE A 109 -10.62 -8.21 0.73
C PHE A 109 -11.09 -7.02 -0.08
N ALA A 110 -11.39 -5.92 0.60
CA ALA A 110 -11.50 -4.61 -0.03
C ALA A 110 -10.19 -3.82 0.14
N VAL A 111 -10.00 -2.77 -0.67
CA VAL A 111 -8.90 -1.82 -0.51
C VAL A 111 -9.49 -0.42 -0.33
N LEU A 112 -9.35 0.14 0.86
CA LEU A 112 -9.73 1.52 1.17
C LEU A 112 -8.48 2.40 1.11
N GLY A 113 -8.39 3.26 0.11
CA GLY A 113 -7.37 4.30 0.04
C GLY A 113 -7.96 5.63 0.43
N GLY A 114 -7.18 6.48 1.09
CA GLY A 114 -7.58 7.86 1.30
C GLY A 114 -6.39 8.72 1.67
N MET A 115 -6.53 10.02 1.49
CA MET A 115 -5.50 10.97 1.87
C MET A 115 -5.79 11.49 3.27
N TRP A 116 -5.59 10.68 4.32
CA TRP A 116 -6.14 10.99 5.64
C TRP A 116 -5.29 12.01 6.42
N ARG A 117 -5.63 13.30 6.30
CA ARG A 117 -4.94 14.43 6.91
C ARG A 117 -5.44 14.74 8.34
N TYR A 118 -5.18 13.81 9.28
CA TYR A 118 -4.92 14.01 10.73
C TYR A 118 -6.02 13.77 11.81
N ALA A 119 -5.48 13.45 12.99
CA ALA A 119 -5.99 13.25 14.36
C ALA A 119 -6.92 12.07 14.67
N ARG A 120 -7.98 11.83 13.90
CA ARG A 120 -9.12 11.01 14.37
C ARG A 120 -9.42 9.76 13.55
N LEU A 121 -8.38 9.16 12.95
CA LEU A 121 -8.52 7.92 12.18
C LEU A 121 -9.29 6.80 12.90
N PRO A 122 -9.10 6.57 14.22
CA PRO A 122 -9.88 5.57 14.96
C PRO A 122 -11.40 5.81 14.95
N ASP A 123 -11.84 7.05 14.71
CA ASP A 123 -13.27 7.38 14.57
C ASP A 123 -13.70 7.37 13.11
N VAL A 124 -12.91 8.00 12.25
CA VAL A 124 -13.31 8.24 10.85
C VAL A 124 -13.36 6.95 10.05
N ILE A 125 -12.38 6.06 10.19
CA ILE A 125 -12.31 4.84 9.36
C ILE A 125 -13.50 3.91 9.66
N PRO A 126 -13.85 3.59 10.92
CA PRO A 126 -15.05 2.79 11.20
C PRO A 126 -16.34 3.44 10.68
N GLN A 127 -16.49 4.77 10.82
CA GLN A 127 -17.68 5.46 10.29
C GLN A 127 -17.71 5.44 8.75
N ALA A 128 -16.56 5.62 8.08
CA ALA A 128 -16.45 5.54 6.63
C ALA A 128 -16.83 4.15 6.13
N LEU A 129 -16.33 3.09 6.78
CA LEU A 129 -16.67 1.71 6.43
C LEU A 129 -18.15 1.42 6.66
N ALA A 130 -18.74 1.90 7.75
CA ALA A 130 -20.18 1.75 8.03
C ALA A 130 -21.05 2.48 7.01
N HIS A 131 -20.66 3.70 6.63
CA HIS A 131 -21.36 4.45 5.59
C HIS A 131 -21.26 3.75 4.23
N LEU A 132 -20.05 3.35 3.82
CA LEU A 132 -19.83 2.61 2.57
C LEU A 132 -20.55 1.26 2.56
N ALA A 133 -20.60 0.53 3.68
CA ALA A 133 -21.30 -0.74 3.81
C ALA A 133 -22.79 -0.60 3.46
N LYS A 134 -23.42 0.44 4.02
CA LYS A 134 -24.83 0.75 3.81
C LYS A 134 -25.10 1.21 2.37
N GLU A 135 -24.34 2.18 1.88
CA GLU A 135 -24.62 2.82 0.59
C GLU A 135 -24.26 1.94 -0.62
N LEU A 136 -23.35 0.98 -0.45
CA LEU A 136 -22.93 0.05 -1.51
C LEU A 136 -23.56 -1.34 -1.41
N ASP A 137 -24.41 -1.56 -0.41
CA ASP A 137 -25.03 -2.85 -0.06
C ASP A 137 -23.97 -3.96 0.10
N VAL A 138 -22.97 -3.70 0.94
CA VAL A 138 -21.86 -4.63 1.23
C VAL A 138 -21.89 -4.99 2.72
N PRO A 139 -22.72 -5.97 3.13
CA PRO A 139 -22.90 -6.30 4.54
C PRO A 139 -21.58 -6.78 5.18
N GLY A 140 -21.33 -6.32 6.41
CA GLY A 140 -20.17 -6.71 7.21
C GLY A 140 -18.87 -5.98 6.89
N LEU A 141 -18.85 -5.08 5.90
CA LEU A 141 -17.67 -4.26 5.58
C LEU A 141 -17.20 -3.43 6.79
N GLU A 142 -18.13 -2.94 7.60
CA GLU A 142 -17.90 -2.18 8.83
C GLU A 142 -17.30 -3.01 9.96
N HIS A 143 -17.41 -4.33 9.88
CA HIS A 143 -16.94 -5.30 10.88
C HIS A 143 -15.68 -6.05 10.44
N ALA A 144 -15.29 -5.90 9.17
CA ALA A 144 -14.13 -6.55 8.62
C ALA A 144 -12.85 -6.11 9.37
N PRO A 145 -11.93 -7.06 9.62
CA PRO A 145 -10.64 -6.78 10.23
C PRO A 145 -9.73 -6.04 9.23
N LEU A 146 -8.78 -5.26 9.76
CA LEU A 146 -8.06 -4.23 9.01
C LEU A 146 -6.56 -4.54 8.91
N LEU A 147 -6.02 -4.46 7.70
CA LEU A 147 -4.59 -4.38 7.43
C LEU A 147 -4.24 -2.91 7.20
N MET A 148 -3.53 -2.31 8.14
CA MET A 148 -3.23 -0.88 8.09
C MET A 148 -1.94 -0.64 7.31
N MET A 149 -1.96 0.30 6.38
CA MET A 149 -0.81 0.63 5.55
C MET A 149 -0.58 2.14 5.55
N GLY A 150 0.64 2.56 5.86
CA GLY A 150 1.06 3.95 5.72
C GLY A 150 2.53 4.06 5.35
N PHE A 151 2.86 5.12 4.63
CA PHE A 151 4.23 5.49 4.27
C PHE A 151 4.58 6.85 4.86
N SER A 152 5.83 7.03 5.31
CA SER A 152 6.29 8.26 5.94
C SER A 152 5.43 8.65 7.14
N ARG A 153 4.99 9.91 7.23
CA ARG A 153 4.12 10.40 8.32
C ARG A 153 2.82 9.61 8.49
N THR A 154 2.34 8.94 7.43
CA THR A 154 1.11 8.14 7.50
C THR A 154 1.36 6.76 8.12
N GLY A 155 2.58 6.24 8.10
CA GLY A 155 2.95 5.03 8.85
C GLY A 155 2.77 5.21 10.36
N SER A 156 3.17 6.37 10.89
CA SER A 156 2.91 6.75 12.29
C SER A 156 1.42 6.77 12.64
N LYS A 157 0.57 7.14 11.68
CA LYS A 157 -0.88 7.14 11.86
C LYS A 157 -1.48 5.74 11.81
N ALA A 158 -0.94 4.86 10.96
CA ALA A 158 -1.33 3.46 10.89
C ALA A 158 -1.05 2.75 12.23
N VAL A 159 0.14 3.00 12.81
CA VAL A 159 0.49 2.49 14.14
C VAL A 159 -0.40 3.10 15.21
N ARG A 160 -0.63 4.41 15.18
CA ARG A 160 -1.57 5.06 16.12
C ARG A 160 -2.95 4.41 16.05
N PHE A 161 -3.49 4.18 14.87
CA PHE A 161 -4.76 3.46 14.70
C PHE A 161 -4.72 2.10 15.40
N ALA A 162 -3.66 1.31 15.20
CA ALA A 162 -3.49 0.01 15.85
C ALA A 162 -3.46 0.09 17.38
N VAL A 163 -2.90 1.15 17.96
CA VAL A 163 -2.89 1.37 19.42
C VAL A 163 -4.29 1.66 19.96
N TYR A 164 -5.13 2.39 19.21
CA TYR A 164 -6.48 2.77 19.65
C TYR A 164 -7.56 1.76 19.25
N GLN A 165 -7.32 0.94 18.24
CA GLN A 165 -8.25 -0.06 17.70
C GLN A 165 -7.54 -1.43 17.52
N PRO A 166 -6.89 -1.98 18.57
CA PRO A 166 -6.12 -3.21 18.47
C PRO A 166 -6.97 -4.42 18.10
N GLU A 167 -8.24 -4.45 18.50
CA GLU A 167 -9.22 -5.50 18.19
C GLU A 167 -9.64 -5.53 16.73
N ARG A 168 -9.44 -4.42 16.00
CA ARG A 168 -9.74 -4.32 14.56
C ARG A 168 -8.50 -4.55 13.69
N THR A 169 -7.31 -4.38 14.24
CA THR A 169 -6.07 -4.30 13.45
C THR A 169 -5.35 -5.63 13.41
N VAL A 170 -5.27 -6.27 12.24
CA VAL A 170 -4.55 -7.53 12.02
C VAL A 170 -3.05 -7.29 11.94
N SER A 171 -2.63 -6.27 11.20
CA SER A 171 -1.23 -5.96 10.99
C SER A 171 -1.04 -4.51 10.55
N VAL A 172 0.17 -3.98 10.71
CA VAL A 172 0.54 -2.64 10.30
C VAL A 172 1.78 -2.66 9.40
N PHE A 173 1.68 -2.01 8.24
CA PHE A 173 2.82 -1.54 7.48
C PHE A 173 3.07 -0.06 7.75
N PHE A 174 4.31 0.28 8.09
CA PHE A 174 4.76 1.65 8.31
C PHE A 174 6.10 1.90 7.60
N GLY A 175 6.06 2.01 6.26
CA GLY A 175 7.27 2.17 5.44
C GLY A 175 7.82 3.59 5.44
N GLY A 176 9.14 3.73 5.30
CA GLY A 176 9.81 5.04 5.16
C GLY A 176 9.46 6.04 6.27
N SER A 177 9.17 5.61 7.50
CA SER A 177 8.70 6.48 8.59
C SER A 177 9.86 6.97 9.47
N PRO A 178 10.46 8.14 9.20
CA PRO A 178 11.50 8.71 10.05
C PRO A 178 11.02 8.90 11.49
N GLY A 179 11.61 8.16 12.44
CA GLY A 179 11.53 8.45 13.88
C GLY A 179 10.29 7.91 14.60
N LEU A 180 9.56 6.98 14.00
CA LEU A 180 8.38 6.38 14.62
C LEU A 180 8.79 5.38 15.71
N THR A 181 8.96 5.77 16.97
CA THR A 181 9.20 4.81 18.07
C THR A 181 8.01 3.90 18.37
N LEU A 182 7.05 3.75 17.45
CA LEU A 182 5.76 3.09 17.64
C LEU A 182 4.96 3.62 18.84
N GLY A 183 5.29 4.83 19.32
CA GLY A 183 4.76 5.38 20.56
C GLY A 183 5.45 4.87 21.82
N ILE A 184 6.36 3.89 21.75
CA ILE A 184 7.02 3.30 22.93
C ILE A 184 8.04 4.24 23.60
N ALA A 185 8.44 5.30 22.90
CA ALA A 185 9.25 6.37 23.46
C ALA A 185 8.47 7.69 23.59
N ASP A 186 7.13 7.61 23.72
CA ASP A 186 6.33 8.77 24.11
C ASP A 186 6.82 9.30 25.47
N LYS A 187 6.86 10.63 25.62
CA LYS A 187 7.26 11.26 26.88
C LYS A 187 6.23 11.02 27.99
N ASN A 188 4.98 10.74 27.63
CA ASN A 188 3.96 10.30 28.56
C ASN A 188 4.06 8.77 28.77
N PRO A 189 4.39 8.30 29.98
CA PRO A 189 4.60 6.87 30.25
C PRO A 189 3.34 6.03 30.05
N GLU A 190 2.14 6.57 30.29
CA GLU A 190 0.88 5.85 30.08
C GLU A 190 0.60 5.62 28.59
N ARG A 191 0.92 6.62 27.75
CA ARG A 191 0.81 6.48 26.29
C ARG A 191 1.82 5.47 25.75
N ALA A 192 3.05 5.51 26.26
CA ALA A 192 4.09 4.53 25.90
C ALA A 192 3.69 3.10 26.32
N GLN A 193 3.18 2.92 27.54
CA GLN A 193 2.71 1.62 28.02
C GLN A 193 1.53 1.10 27.21
N ARG A 194 0.55 1.95 26.89
CA ARG A 194 -0.57 1.57 26.01
C ARG A 194 -0.11 1.11 24.64
N ALA A 195 0.85 1.82 24.05
CA ALA A 195 1.41 1.42 22.76
C ALA A 195 2.10 0.06 22.85
N LEU A 196 2.89 -0.18 23.91
CA LEU A 196 3.51 -1.49 24.15
C LEU A 196 2.45 -2.60 24.29
N ASP A 197 1.42 -2.39 25.11
CA ASP A 197 0.38 -3.39 25.36
C ASP A 197 -0.40 -3.73 24.09
N ALA A 198 -0.77 -2.73 23.30
CA ALA A 198 -1.46 -2.95 22.03
C ALA A 198 -0.58 -3.68 21.00
N LEU A 199 0.67 -3.24 20.83
CA LEU A 199 1.54 -3.71 19.76
C LEU A 199 2.18 -5.08 20.04
N ARG A 200 2.20 -5.57 21.29
CA ARG A 200 2.66 -6.94 21.58
C ARG A 200 1.88 -8.00 20.82
N GLY A 201 0.59 -7.77 20.54
CA GLY A 201 -0.27 -8.71 19.83
C GLY A 201 -0.46 -8.41 18.34
N ILE A 202 0.16 -7.35 17.81
CA ILE A 202 -0.06 -6.87 16.43
C ILE A 202 1.27 -6.91 15.69
N PRO A 203 1.48 -7.90 14.81
CA PRO A 203 2.66 -7.94 13.96
C PRO A 203 2.72 -6.73 13.03
N CYS A 204 3.89 -6.08 13.01
CA CYS A 204 4.11 -4.91 12.17
C CYS A 204 5.34 -5.14 11.27
N ILE A 205 5.36 -4.46 10.12
CA ILE A 205 6.49 -4.48 9.20
C ILE A 205 6.82 -3.06 8.74
N THR A 206 8.11 -2.78 8.65
CA THR A 206 8.62 -1.57 8.02
C THR A 206 9.62 -1.93 6.94
N ILE A 207 9.41 -1.31 5.77
CA ILE A 207 10.27 -1.45 4.60
C ILE A 207 10.72 -0.05 4.21
N SER A 208 12.03 0.10 4.02
CA SER A 208 12.70 1.36 3.77
C SER A 208 13.59 1.25 2.54
N GLY A 209 13.59 2.27 1.67
CA GLY A 209 14.50 2.31 0.53
C GLY A 209 15.94 2.56 0.99
N SER A 210 16.91 1.87 0.38
CA SER A 210 18.33 2.02 0.74
C SER A 210 18.91 3.40 0.39
N GLN A 211 18.24 4.16 -0.47
CA GLN A 211 18.58 5.54 -0.84
C GLN A 211 17.63 6.57 -0.22
N ASP A 212 16.73 6.14 0.68
CA ASP A 212 15.85 7.07 1.37
C ASP A 212 16.70 8.00 2.26
N ALA A 213 16.54 9.31 2.09
CA ALA A 213 17.26 10.31 2.88
C ALA A 213 16.94 10.22 4.40
N PHE A 214 15.87 9.49 4.76
CA PHE A 214 15.53 9.17 6.15
C PHE A 214 16.16 7.87 6.65
N VAL A 215 16.94 7.16 5.84
CA VAL A 215 17.52 5.85 6.17
C VAL A 215 19.04 5.98 6.05
N GLY A 216 19.69 6.46 7.12
CA GLY A 216 21.13 6.67 7.15
C GLY A 216 21.58 7.90 7.96
N ILE A 217 22.90 8.07 8.09
CA ILE A 217 23.50 9.21 8.80
C ILE A 217 23.78 10.33 7.79
N ASN A 218 22.98 11.39 7.81
CA ASN A 218 23.39 12.64 7.16
C ASN A 218 24.50 13.30 8.01
N LYS A 219 25.76 13.13 7.58
CA LYS A 219 26.94 13.67 8.26
C LYS A 219 27.00 15.21 8.22
N GLU A 220 26.58 15.84 7.12
CA GLU A 220 26.58 17.30 6.97
C GLU A 220 25.53 17.98 7.87
N ALA A 221 24.37 17.33 8.06
CA ALA A 221 23.33 17.85 8.92
C ALA A 221 23.64 17.73 10.42
N LYS A 222 24.73 17.04 10.84
CA LYS A 222 25.03 16.65 12.25
C LYS A 222 23.82 16.03 12.97
N ARG A 223 22.92 15.42 12.23
CA ARG A 223 21.60 15.00 12.69
C ARG A 223 21.36 13.58 12.18
N GLY A 224 21.79 12.59 12.96
CA GLY A 224 21.46 11.18 12.79
C GLY A 224 20.01 10.86 13.15
N TYR A 225 19.06 11.69 12.68
CA TYR A 225 17.71 11.73 13.24
C TYR A 225 16.91 10.45 12.99
N PHE A 226 17.29 9.63 12.01
CA PHE A 226 16.45 8.51 11.56
C PHE A 226 17.26 7.26 11.21
N ASP A 227 18.35 7.00 11.93
CA ASP A 227 19.01 5.68 11.91
C ASP A 227 18.09 4.64 12.58
N TRP A 228 16.97 4.37 11.91
CA TRP A 228 15.89 3.54 12.41
C TRP A 228 16.39 2.16 12.78
N GLU A 229 17.19 1.58 11.91
CA GLU A 229 17.69 0.22 12.00
C GLU A 229 18.68 0.05 13.15
N ARG A 230 19.54 1.05 13.44
CA ARG A 230 20.51 0.94 14.54
C ARG A 230 20.05 1.57 15.85
N VAL A 231 19.19 2.58 15.82
CA VAL A 231 18.81 3.35 17.04
C VAL A 231 17.45 2.93 17.58
N HIS A 232 16.46 2.71 16.71
CA HIS A 232 15.07 2.53 17.14
C HIS A 232 14.64 1.06 17.12
N TYR A 233 15.02 0.33 16.08
CA TYR A 233 14.67 -1.06 15.92
C TYR A 233 15.17 -1.96 17.06
N PRO A 234 16.41 -1.82 17.58
CA PRO A 234 16.85 -2.60 18.74
C PRO A 234 16.03 -2.30 20.00
N LYS A 235 15.53 -1.07 20.18
CA LYS A 235 14.65 -0.73 21.33
C LYS A 235 13.29 -1.42 21.22
N ILE A 236 12.75 -1.51 20.00
CA ILE A 236 11.50 -2.21 19.71
C ILE A 236 11.63 -3.71 19.96
N ARG A 237 12.75 -4.30 19.51
CA ARG A 237 13.03 -5.72 19.69
C ARG A 237 13.41 -6.07 21.12
N ALA A 238 14.12 -5.20 21.84
CA ALA A 238 14.33 -5.33 23.29
C ALA A 238 12.99 -5.31 24.07
N ALA A 239 11.99 -4.59 23.58
CA ALA A 239 10.63 -4.63 24.10
C ALA A 239 9.81 -5.86 23.65
N ARG A 240 10.43 -6.80 22.93
CA ARG A 240 9.84 -8.06 22.42
C ARG A 240 8.61 -7.85 21.55
N LEU A 241 8.57 -6.75 20.78
CA LEU A 241 7.46 -6.49 19.86
C LEU A 241 7.64 -7.25 18.53
N PRO A 242 6.59 -7.88 17.97
CA PRO A 242 6.64 -8.64 16.72
C PRO A 242 6.75 -7.71 15.50
N VAL A 243 7.92 -7.08 15.33
CA VAL A 243 8.16 -6.07 14.30
C VAL A 243 9.26 -6.57 13.36
N THR A 244 8.97 -6.59 12.07
CA THR A 244 9.94 -6.86 11.00
C THR A 244 10.51 -5.55 10.48
N ALA A 245 11.83 -5.50 10.29
CA ALA A 245 12.50 -4.46 9.52
C ALA A 245 13.10 -5.05 8.24
N ALA A 246 13.00 -4.33 7.13
CA ALA A 246 13.62 -4.70 5.87
C ALA A 246 14.08 -3.46 5.09
N CYS A 247 15.16 -3.62 4.33
CA CYS A 247 15.67 -2.61 3.42
C CYS A 247 15.43 -3.06 1.97
N GLU A 248 14.88 -2.18 1.15
CA GLU A 248 14.74 -2.36 -0.30
C GLU A 248 15.90 -1.66 -1.03
N TRP A 249 16.68 -2.42 -1.80
CA TRP A 249 17.86 -1.87 -2.48
C TRP A 249 17.51 -1.05 -3.72
N GLY A 250 17.94 0.20 -3.74
CA GLY A 250 17.83 1.09 -4.91
C GLY A 250 16.88 2.27 -4.72
N PRO A 251 15.62 2.08 -4.26
CA PRO A 251 14.67 3.16 -4.09
C PRO A 251 15.08 4.20 -3.04
N GLY A 252 14.60 5.43 -3.27
CA GLY A 252 14.65 6.54 -2.32
C GLY A 252 13.47 6.52 -1.34
N HIS A 253 12.87 7.69 -1.11
CA HIS A 253 11.67 7.82 -0.28
C HIS A 253 10.38 7.44 -1.02
N GLU A 254 10.33 6.21 -1.52
CA GLU A 254 9.22 5.69 -2.31
C GLU A 254 8.99 4.20 -2.06
N SER A 255 7.86 3.69 -2.54
CA SER A 255 7.54 2.26 -2.54
C SER A 255 7.76 1.72 -3.95
N PHE A 256 8.67 0.76 -4.13
CA PHE A 256 8.97 0.24 -5.47
C PHE A 256 8.51 -1.20 -5.65
N ASN A 257 9.10 -2.14 -4.91
CA ASN A 257 8.76 -3.56 -4.90
C ASN A 257 8.42 -4.07 -3.49
N ASN A 258 8.12 -3.17 -2.55
CA ASN A 258 7.82 -3.51 -1.16
C ASN A 258 6.73 -4.57 -0.99
N GLY A 259 5.78 -4.67 -1.93
CA GLY A 259 4.77 -5.71 -1.97
C GLY A 259 5.37 -7.10 -1.88
N ALA A 260 6.51 -7.34 -2.55
CA ALA A 260 7.12 -8.66 -2.67
C ALA A 260 7.48 -9.28 -1.31
N LEU A 261 7.63 -8.45 -0.27
CA LEU A 261 7.76 -8.89 1.11
C LEU A 261 6.49 -8.59 1.94
N LEU A 262 5.83 -7.45 1.71
CA LEU A 262 4.68 -7.03 2.50
C LEU A 262 3.48 -7.98 2.37
N LEU A 263 3.11 -8.38 1.16
CA LEU A 263 1.95 -9.25 0.95
C LEU A 263 2.12 -10.64 1.58
N PRO A 264 3.26 -11.35 1.42
CA PRO A 264 3.42 -12.62 2.11
C PRO A 264 3.53 -12.46 3.63
N PHE A 265 4.11 -11.36 4.13
CA PHE A 265 4.08 -11.03 5.55
C PHE A 265 2.64 -10.92 6.07
N TRP A 266 1.79 -10.14 5.40
CA TRP A 266 0.38 -10.02 5.77
C TRP A 266 -0.37 -11.34 5.68
N ASP A 267 -0.07 -12.18 4.70
CA ASP A 267 -0.70 -13.49 4.58
C ASP A 267 -0.33 -14.43 5.74
N GLY A 268 0.94 -14.43 6.16
CA GLY A 268 1.40 -15.16 7.34
C GLY A 268 0.72 -14.67 8.62
N VAL A 269 0.66 -13.35 8.82
CA VAL A 269 0.00 -12.75 9.98
C VAL A 269 -1.51 -13.03 9.97
N TRP A 270 -2.16 -12.91 8.81
CA TRP A 270 -3.59 -13.16 8.65
C TRP A 270 -3.96 -14.56 9.10
N ARG A 271 -3.25 -15.59 8.62
CA ARG A 271 -3.48 -16.99 9.03
C ARG A 271 -3.35 -17.20 10.53
N GLY A 272 -2.42 -16.49 11.18
CA GLY A 272 -2.23 -16.60 12.63
C GLY A 272 -3.29 -15.87 13.44
N ARG A 273 -3.87 -14.78 12.92
CA ARG A 273 -4.76 -13.89 13.68
C ARG A 273 -6.24 -14.05 13.37
N VAL A 274 -6.61 -14.38 12.14
CA VAL A 274 -8.00 -14.46 11.70
C VAL A 274 -8.39 -15.92 11.53
N SER A 275 -9.52 -16.32 12.10
CA SER A 275 -10.04 -17.68 11.93
C SER A 275 -10.53 -17.91 10.49
N ASP A 276 -10.40 -19.12 9.97
CA ASP A 276 -10.83 -19.43 8.60
C ASP A 276 -12.35 -19.28 8.44
N ASP A 277 -13.12 -19.53 9.50
CA ASP A 277 -14.57 -19.40 9.60
C ASP A 277 -15.05 -17.99 10.02
N ALA A 278 -14.14 -17.02 10.16
CA ALA A 278 -14.49 -15.65 10.48
C ALA A 278 -15.43 -15.06 9.40
N ASP A 279 -16.54 -14.48 9.86
CA ASP A 279 -17.61 -13.95 9.01
C ASP A 279 -18.01 -12.54 9.49
N PRO A 280 -17.53 -11.48 8.82
CA PRO A 280 -17.85 -10.11 9.18
C PRO A 280 -19.34 -9.76 9.12
N VAL A 281 -20.16 -10.53 8.39
CA VAL A 281 -21.62 -10.30 8.34
C VAL A 281 -22.29 -10.62 9.68
N LYS A 282 -21.66 -11.48 10.50
CA LYS A 282 -22.18 -11.85 11.83
C LYS A 282 -21.77 -10.88 12.95
N GLY A 283 -21.03 -9.82 12.61
CA GLY A 283 -20.51 -8.85 13.57
C GLY A 283 -18.98 -8.74 13.53
N PRO A 284 -18.38 -7.94 14.45
CA PRO A 284 -16.94 -7.74 14.51
C PRO A 284 -16.17 -9.06 14.59
N VAL A 285 -15.18 -9.23 13.71
CA VAL A 285 -14.32 -10.42 13.71
C VAL A 285 -13.37 -10.37 14.90
N ALA A 286 -13.43 -11.37 15.76
CA ALA A 286 -12.48 -11.53 16.86
C ALA A 286 -11.10 -11.93 16.33
N LEU A 287 -10.07 -11.16 16.71
CA LEU A 287 -8.68 -11.44 16.35
C LEU A 287 -7.99 -12.28 17.43
N LYS A 288 -7.27 -13.32 17.00
CA LYS A 288 -6.38 -14.09 17.88
C LYS A 288 -5.16 -13.24 18.25
N PRO A 289 -4.65 -13.34 19.49
CA PRO A 289 -3.33 -12.83 19.82
C PRO A 289 -2.26 -13.47 18.92
N PHE A 290 -1.23 -12.71 18.56
CA PHE A 290 -0.07 -13.25 17.83
C PHE A 290 1.13 -13.28 18.77
N PRO A 291 1.46 -14.42 19.39
CA PRO A 291 2.60 -14.52 20.28
C PRO A 291 3.91 -14.38 19.51
N GLU A 292 4.90 -13.73 20.11
CA GLU A 292 6.23 -13.57 19.51
C GLU A 292 6.86 -14.93 19.21
N GLU A 293 6.61 -15.92 20.07
CA GLU A 293 7.14 -17.29 20.03
C GLU A 293 6.70 -18.08 18.79
N ALA A 294 5.65 -17.64 18.09
CA ALA A 294 5.24 -18.23 16.81
C ALA A 294 6.15 -17.82 15.65
N GLY A 295 7.00 -16.80 15.85
CA GLY A 295 7.82 -16.23 14.80
C GLY A 295 9.17 -16.93 14.58
N TYR A 296 9.79 -16.49 13.50
CA TYR A 296 11.15 -16.81 13.09
C TYR A 296 12.04 -15.62 13.40
N LEU A 297 13.28 -15.91 13.77
CA LEU A 297 14.33 -14.92 13.98
C LEU A 297 15.46 -15.14 12.99
N VAL A 298 16.02 -14.05 12.50
CA VAL A 298 17.23 -14.03 11.71
C VAL A 298 18.11 -12.89 12.21
N THR A 299 19.41 -13.10 12.24
CA THR A 299 20.36 -12.02 12.54
C THR A 299 20.13 -10.90 11.53
N ALA A 300 19.81 -9.69 12.02
CA ALA A 300 19.83 -8.51 11.17
C ALA A 300 21.26 -8.41 10.63
N GLY A 301 21.44 -8.56 9.33
CA GLY A 301 22.76 -8.41 8.73
C GLY A 301 23.35 -7.07 9.13
N ASP A 302 24.68 -6.98 9.16
CA ASP A 302 25.33 -5.69 9.24
C ASP A 302 24.97 -4.90 7.96
N TRP A 303 23.96 -4.04 8.06
CA TRP A 303 23.71 -3.02 7.05
C TRP A 303 24.71 -1.90 7.32
N GLY A 304 25.76 -1.88 6.50
CA GLY A 304 26.80 -0.86 6.52
C GLY A 304 26.29 0.45 5.97
N THR A 305 27.11 1.50 6.11
CA THR A 305 26.90 2.77 5.42
C THR A 305 28.18 3.12 4.66
N ASP A 306 28.05 3.60 3.42
CA ASP A 306 29.18 4.13 2.67
C ASP A 306 29.67 5.48 3.25
N PRO A 307 30.76 6.06 2.74
CA PRO A 307 31.25 7.36 3.22
C PRO A 307 30.21 8.48 3.16
N ASP A 308 29.28 8.43 2.20
CA ASP A 308 28.19 9.38 1.99
C ASP A 308 26.98 9.11 2.91
N GLY A 309 27.04 8.06 3.72
CA GLY A 309 25.99 7.70 4.68
C GLY A 309 24.84 6.89 4.08
N LYS A 310 24.94 6.43 2.83
CA LYS A 310 23.95 5.56 2.18
C LYS A 310 24.12 4.13 2.67
N LEU A 311 23.03 3.41 2.85
CA LEU A 311 23.10 1.99 3.20
C LEU A 311 23.85 1.21 2.13
N VAL A 312 24.74 0.34 2.57
CA VAL A 312 25.44 -0.65 1.75
C VAL A 312 25.50 -1.98 2.50
N PRO A 313 25.56 -3.13 1.81
CA PRO A 313 25.84 -4.39 2.49
C PRO A 313 27.18 -4.26 3.22
N ALA A 314 27.27 -4.60 4.51
CA ALA A 314 28.55 -4.50 5.22
C ALA A 314 29.59 -5.48 4.70
N SER A 315 29.17 -6.54 4.00
CA SER A 315 30.05 -7.52 3.40
C SER A 315 29.70 -7.79 1.94
N ALA A 316 30.74 -7.94 1.14
CA ALA A 316 30.66 -8.50 -0.20
C ALA A 316 30.46 -10.03 -0.19
N ALA A 317 30.38 -10.70 0.95
CA ALA A 317 30.01 -12.12 1.03
C ALA A 317 28.48 -12.29 1.19
N ALA A 318 27.89 -13.24 0.47
CA ALA A 318 26.44 -13.50 0.50
C ALA A 318 25.95 -14.17 1.80
N ASP A 319 26.87 -14.71 2.61
CA ASP A 319 26.54 -15.43 3.85
C ASP A 319 26.56 -14.55 5.11
N HIS A 320 26.53 -13.22 4.94
CA HIS A 320 26.47 -12.30 6.08
C HIS A 320 25.10 -12.30 6.77
N LEU A 321 24.04 -12.73 6.06
CA LEU A 321 22.72 -12.99 6.64
C LEU A 321 22.67 -14.43 7.17
N GLY A 322 22.40 -14.56 8.47
CA GLY A 322 22.15 -15.87 9.07
C GLY A 322 20.95 -16.59 8.44
N GLU A 323 20.86 -17.90 8.66
CA GLU A 323 19.66 -18.66 8.31
C GLU A 323 18.50 -18.24 9.24
N PRO A 324 17.32 -17.89 8.72
CA PRO A 324 16.16 -17.70 9.56
C PRO A 324 15.76 -19.02 10.23
N VAL A 325 15.55 -18.99 11.54
CA VAL A 325 15.16 -20.16 12.35
C VAL A 325 13.99 -19.81 13.26
N PRO A 326 13.18 -20.78 13.71
CA PRO A 326 12.18 -20.54 14.74
C PRO A 326 12.79 -19.86 15.98
N LEU A 327 12.05 -18.98 16.66
CA LEU A 327 12.55 -18.24 17.83
C LEU A 327 13.22 -19.15 18.88
N ARG A 328 12.63 -20.32 19.14
CA ARG A 328 13.15 -21.33 20.09
C ARG A 328 14.50 -21.94 19.70
N GLU A 329 14.88 -21.86 18.43
CA GLU A 329 16.11 -22.40 17.85
C GLU A 329 17.17 -21.30 17.63
N PHE A 330 16.79 -20.03 17.78
CA PHE A 330 17.67 -18.89 17.59
C PHE A 330 18.70 -18.79 18.73
N ARG A 331 19.99 -18.79 18.37
CA ARG A 331 21.12 -18.75 19.33
C ARG A 331 21.75 -17.36 19.48
N GLY A 332 21.34 -16.38 18.66
CA GLY A 332 21.78 -14.99 18.78
C GLY A 332 20.96 -14.23 19.84
N ASP A 333 21.12 -12.92 19.88
CA ASP A 333 20.31 -12.04 20.74
C ASP A 333 18.97 -11.67 20.07
N PRO A 334 17.81 -12.13 20.58
CA PRO A 334 16.51 -11.80 20.02
C PRO A 334 16.19 -10.30 20.00
N ALA A 335 16.84 -9.50 20.86
CA ALA A 335 16.67 -8.05 20.94
C ALA A 335 17.33 -7.30 19.78
N THR A 336 18.18 -7.97 18.99
CA THR A 336 18.80 -7.39 17.79
C THR A 336 18.41 -8.13 16.51
N ALA A 337 17.68 -9.23 16.62
CA ALA A 337 17.24 -10.03 15.49
C ALA A 337 16.03 -9.42 14.74
N VAL A 338 15.91 -9.78 13.45
CA VAL A 338 14.69 -9.54 12.68
C VAL A 338 13.66 -10.62 13.00
N TRP A 339 12.48 -10.18 13.43
CA TRP A 339 11.34 -11.06 13.67
C TRP A 339 10.51 -11.20 12.40
N LEU A 340 10.04 -12.42 12.11
CA LEU A 340 9.25 -12.78 10.91
C LEU A 340 8.10 -13.71 11.32
N PRO A 341 6.91 -13.63 10.71
CA PRO A 341 5.72 -14.33 11.19
C PRO A 341 5.73 -15.83 10.91
N ASP A 342 6.39 -16.28 9.85
CA ASP A 342 6.48 -17.68 9.45
C ASP A 342 7.72 -17.96 8.57
N ALA A 343 7.98 -19.25 8.31
CA ALA A 343 9.11 -19.70 7.48
C ALA A 343 9.05 -19.19 6.05
N TYR A 344 7.83 -19.06 5.50
CA TYR A 344 7.62 -18.58 4.14
C TYR A 344 8.10 -17.14 4.02
N THR A 345 7.59 -16.26 4.88
CA THR A 345 7.98 -14.85 4.94
C THR A 345 9.46 -14.70 5.25
N ALA A 346 10.01 -15.56 6.11
CA ALA A 346 11.42 -15.52 6.45
C ALA A 346 12.35 -15.81 5.26
N ALA A 347 11.99 -16.78 4.42
CA ALA A 347 12.73 -17.08 3.19
C ALA A 347 12.63 -15.93 2.18
N VAL A 348 11.44 -15.35 2.00
CA VAL A 348 11.23 -14.18 1.13
C VAL A 348 12.02 -12.98 1.64
N TRP A 349 12.00 -12.71 2.95
CA TRP A 349 12.74 -11.60 3.56
C TRP A 349 14.22 -11.67 3.23
N ARG A 350 14.83 -12.86 3.36
CA ARG A 350 16.25 -13.03 3.04
C ARG A 350 16.57 -12.70 1.59
N ALA A 351 15.77 -13.20 0.65
CA ALA A 351 15.94 -12.87 -0.76
C ALA A 351 15.67 -11.38 -1.05
N PHE A 352 14.76 -10.75 -0.31
CA PHE A 352 14.40 -9.34 -0.46
C PHE A 352 15.51 -8.39 0.01
N VAL A 353 16.09 -8.65 1.18
CA VAL A 353 17.13 -7.79 1.77
C VAL A 353 18.54 -8.11 1.26
N GLU A 354 18.73 -9.22 0.54
CA GLU A 354 19.97 -9.48 -0.16
C GLU A 354 20.08 -8.54 -1.37
N ARG A 355 21.19 -7.81 -1.48
CA ARG A 355 21.40 -6.90 -2.62
C ARG A 355 21.54 -7.69 -3.91
N PRO A 356 20.74 -7.43 -4.95
CA PRO A 356 20.94 -8.06 -6.26
C PRO A 356 22.30 -7.66 -6.84
N ARG A 357 23.09 -8.63 -7.32
CA ARG A 357 24.44 -8.41 -7.85
C ARG A 357 24.57 -8.85 -9.31
N GLY A 358 23.73 -8.27 -10.17
CA GLY A 358 23.72 -8.57 -11.61
C GLY A 358 23.09 -9.93 -11.95
N ILE A 359 22.31 -10.52 -11.04
CA ILE A 359 21.48 -11.69 -11.29
C ILE A 359 20.04 -11.31 -11.01
N ALA A 360 19.16 -11.52 -11.98
CA ALA A 360 17.75 -11.16 -11.91
C ALA A 360 16.88 -12.37 -12.24
N LEU A 361 15.72 -12.45 -11.60
CA LEU A 361 14.66 -13.36 -11.99
C LEU A 361 13.78 -12.65 -13.01
N ALA A 362 13.34 -13.37 -14.03
CA ALA A 362 12.26 -12.97 -14.91
C ALA A 362 11.12 -13.99 -14.76
N ALA A 363 9.89 -13.49 -14.77
CA ALA A 363 8.69 -14.31 -14.76
C ALA A 363 7.78 -13.90 -15.92
N SER A 364 7.16 -14.89 -16.56
CA SER A 364 6.20 -14.66 -17.64
C SER A 364 5.09 -15.70 -17.60
N ALA A 365 3.87 -15.30 -17.95
CA ALA A 365 2.76 -16.24 -18.10
C ALA A 365 2.96 -17.09 -19.37
N SER A 366 2.66 -18.38 -19.26
CA SER A 366 2.72 -19.38 -20.34
C SER A 366 1.42 -20.20 -20.29
N GLY A 367 0.34 -19.65 -20.84
CA GLY A 367 -0.99 -20.25 -20.66
C GLY A 367 -1.41 -20.28 -19.19
N SER A 368 -1.59 -21.47 -18.62
CA SER A 368 -1.92 -21.66 -17.19
C SER A 368 -0.70 -21.83 -16.27
N SER A 369 0.50 -21.92 -16.84
CA SER A 369 1.77 -22.00 -16.11
C SER A 369 2.49 -20.66 -16.07
N ILE A 370 3.46 -20.57 -15.17
CA ILE A 370 4.44 -19.47 -15.11
C ILE A 370 5.80 -20.03 -15.49
N ARG A 371 6.46 -19.38 -16.46
CA ARG A 371 7.86 -19.62 -16.78
C ARG A 371 8.72 -18.67 -15.95
N LEU A 372 9.68 -19.24 -15.23
CA LEU A 372 10.68 -18.54 -14.44
C LEU A 372 12.05 -18.73 -15.10
N ALA A 373 12.80 -17.65 -15.27
CA ALA A 373 14.13 -17.70 -15.89
C ALA A 373 15.11 -16.79 -15.16
N VAL A 374 16.33 -17.28 -14.92
CA VAL A 374 17.42 -16.48 -14.38
C VAL A 374 18.15 -15.78 -15.52
N ARG A 375 18.36 -14.47 -15.38
CA ARG A 375 19.22 -13.67 -16.24
C ARG A 375 20.41 -13.18 -15.45
N SER A 376 21.60 -13.24 -16.05
CA SER A 376 22.82 -12.73 -15.44
C SER A 376 23.53 -11.77 -16.37
N GLU A 377 23.91 -10.61 -15.84
CA GLU A 377 24.77 -9.61 -16.48
C GLU A 377 26.22 -9.74 -15.99
N ARG A 378 26.51 -10.78 -15.19
CA ARG A 378 27.82 -10.99 -14.59
C ARG A 378 28.79 -11.63 -15.58
N PRO A 379 30.10 -11.40 -15.40
CA PRO A 379 31.12 -12.14 -16.14
C PRO A 379 31.20 -13.61 -15.70
N GLU A 380 30.93 -13.91 -14.43
CA GLU A 380 30.89 -15.31 -13.95
C GLU A 380 29.60 -15.99 -14.44
N PRO A 381 29.68 -17.15 -15.09
CA PRO A 381 28.49 -17.87 -15.50
C PRO A 381 27.73 -18.40 -14.28
N VAL A 382 26.41 -18.34 -14.36
CA VAL A 382 25.55 -19.10 -13.44
C VAL A 382 25.84 -20.59 -13.65
N GLU A 383 26.05 -21.31 -12.55
CA GLU A 383 26.34 -22.75 -12.52
C GLU A 383 25.08 -23.56 -12.26
N SER A 384 24.22 -23.07 -11.37
CA SER A 384 22.92 -23.66 -11.07
C SER A 384 21.95 -22.62 -10.54
N ALA A 385 20.65 -22.90 -10.68
CA ALA A 385 19.57 -22.10 -10.13
C ALA A 385 18.53 -23.00 -9.44
N GLN A 386 18.14 -22.62 -8.23
CA GLN A 386 16.98 -23.19 -7.52
C GLN A 386 15.88 -22.13 -7.48
N PHE A 387 14.69 -22.48 -7.95
CA PHE A 387 13.55 -21.56 -7.94
C PHE A 387 12.67 -21.85 -6.74
N CYS A 388 12.37 -20.82 -5.97
CA CYS A 388 11.68 -20.94 -4.69
C CYS A 388 10.41 -20.07 -4.67
N ASP A 389 9.38 -20.55 -3.98
CA ASP A 389 8.19 -19.82 -3.57
C ASP A 389 8.21 -19.76 -2.04
N GLY A 390 8.69 -18.64 -1.49
CA GLY A 390 9.09 -18.58 -0.08
C GLY A 390 10.08 -19.69 0.29
N ASN A 391 9.71 -20.56 1.23
CA ASN A 391 10.53 -21.68 1.67
C ASN A 391 10.30 -22.99 0.89
N ARG A 392 9.45 -22.98 -0.15
CA ARG A 392 9.15 -24.15 -0.99
C ARG A 392 9.99 -24.13 -2.28
N LEU A 393 10.64 -25.24 -2.58
CA LEU A 393 11.34 -25.44 -3.86
C LEU A 393 10.33 -25.76 -4.97
N LEU A 394 10.34 -24.97 -6.04
CA LEU A 394 9.53 -25.18 -7.24
C LEU A 394 10.26 -26.04 -8.29
N GLY A 395 11.58 -25.91 -8.38
CA GLY A 395 12.39 -26.62 -9.35
C GLY A 395 13.86 -26.20 -9.35
N ARG A 396 14.67 -26.93 -10.12
CA ARG A 396 16.11 -26.69 -10.28
C ARG A 396 16.50 -26.68 -11.75
N ALA A 397 17.50 -25.89 -12.08
CA ALA A 397 18.18 -25.91 -13.37
C ALA A 397 19.69 -25.93 -13.13
N ASP A 398 20.34 -27.05 -13.46
CA ASP A 398 21.78 -27.26 -13.27
C ASP A 398 22.59 -27.02 -14.56
N ARG A 399 21.91 -26.53 -15.62
CA ARG A 399 22.50 -26.15 -16.91
C ARG A 399 21.64 -25.10 -17.59
N ALA A 400 22.26 -24.32 -18.48
CA ALA A 400 21.54 -23.35 -19.31
C ALA A 400 20.59 -24.05 -20.32
N PRO A 401 19.45 -23.43 -20.67
CA PRO A 401 18.90 -22.21 -20.07
C PRO A 401 18.45 -22.45 -18.62
N PHE A 402 18.78 -21.52 -17.73
CA PHE A 402 18.41 -21.60 -16.30
C PHE A 402 16.96 -21.18 -16.11
N GLU A 403 16.05 -22.11 -16.39
CA GLU A 403 14.62 -21.85 -16.37
C GLU A 403 13.81 -23.06 -15.94
N ILE A 404 12.61 -22.79 -15.42
CA ILE A 404 11.57 -23.79 -15.16
C ILE A 404 10.23 -23.26 -15.63
N GLU A 405 9.30 -24.19 -15.85
CA GLU A 405 7.88 -23.88 -16.02
C GLU A 405 7.10 -24.61 -14.92
N THR A 406 6.18 -23.90 -14.26
CA THR A 406 5.40 -24.47 -13.15
C THR A 406 3.94 -24.06 -13.18
N LEU A 407 3.06 -25.01 -12.88
CA LEU A 407 1.63 -24.79 -12.69
C LEU A 407 1.30 -24.37 -11.24
N GLU A 408 2.23 -24.55 -10.30
CA GLU A 408 1.98 -24.33 -8.87
C GLU A 408 1.70 -22.87 -8.52
N LEU A 409 2.09 -21.95 -9.40
CA LEU A 409 1.87 -20.51 -9.26
C LEU A 409 0.59 -20.04 -9.96
N GLY A 410 -0.06 -20.89 -10.74
CA GLY A 410 -1.27 -20.59 -11.51
C GLY A 410 -2.57 -20.58 -10.68
N SER A 411 -2.49 -20.84 -9.37
CA SER A 411 -3.68 -20.88 -8.52
C SER A 411 -4.35 -19.50 -8.43
N PRO A 412 -5.66 -19.36 -8.69
CA PRO A 412 -6.36 -18.08 -8.67
C PRO A 412 -6.45 -17.43 -7.28
N ARG A 413 -6.13 -18.16 -6.20
CA ARG A 413 -6.06 -17.64 -4.82
C ARG A 413 -4.63 -17.57 -4.27
N GLY A 414 -3.65 -17.92 -5.09
CA GLY A 414 -2.24 -17.91 -4.71
C GLY A 414 -1.71 -16.51 -4.46
N VAL A 415 -1.02 -16.31 -3.34
CA VAL A 415 -0.19 -15.13 -3.08
C VAL A 415 1.24 -15.65 -3.00
N HIS A 416 1.99 -15.50 -4.09
CA HIS A 416 3.34 -16.05 -4.21
C HIS A 416 4.37 -14.94 -4.32
N SER A 417 5.51 -15.14 -3.68
CA SER A 417 6.70 -14.32 -3.79
C SER A 417 7.87 -15.24 -4.11
N VAL A 418 8.26 -15.20 -5.38
CA VAL A 418 9.20 -16.14 -5.99
C VAL A 418 10.55 -15.51 -6.20
N PHE A 419 11.60 -16.26 -5.93
CA PHE A 419 12.98 -15.85 -6.14
C PHE A 419 13.82 -17.06 -6.59
N ALA A 420 15.00 -16.80 -7.13
CA ALA A 420 15.97 -17.83 -7.42
C ALA A 420 17.19 -17.72 -6.50
N VAL A 421 17.68 -18.88 -6.09
CA VAL A 421 18.97 -19.06 -5.42
C VAL A 421 19.94 -19.59 -6.46
N CYS A 422 20.95 -18.80 -6.82
CA CYS A 422 21.90 -19.12 -7.88
C CYS A 422 23.28 -19.40 -7.30
N MET A 423 24.00 -20.34 -7.89
CA MET A 423 25.45 -20.47 -7.68
C MET A 423 26.17 -19.87 -8.88
N ALA A 424 27.16 -19.01 -8.66
CA ALA A 424 28.05 -18.51 -9.70
C ALA A 424 29.45 -18.26 -9.13
N GLY A 425 30.49 -18.85 -9.72
CA GLY A 425 31.85 -18.75 -9.19
C GLY A 425 32.00 -19.32 -7.78
N GLY A 426 31.23 -20.38 -7.45
CA GLY A 426 31.19 -20.95 -6.10
C GLY A 426 30.51 -20.08 -5.03
N VAL A 427 29.92 -18.95 -5.39
CA VAL A 427 29.21 -18.04 -4.47
C VAL A 427 27.70 -18.17 -4.67
N LYS A 428 26.96 -18.17 -3.56
CA LYS A 428 25.50 -18.18 -3.54
C LYS A 428 24.95 -16.77 -3.74
N TYR A 429 23.93 -16.62 -4.57
CA TYR A 429 23.25 -15.36 -4.83
C TYR A 429 21.74 -15.54 -4.74
N TYR A 430 21.04 -14.48 -4.36
CA TYR A 430 19.58 -14.41 -4.40
C TYR A 430 19.17 -13.37 -5.44
N THR A 431 18.16 -13.68 -6.24
CA THR A 431 17.48 -12.66 -7.03
C THR A 431 16.50 -11.89 -6.15
N ALA A 432 16.21 -10.65 -6.51
CA ALA A 432 15.06 -9.94 -5.93
C ALA A 432 13.77 -10.77 -6.14
N PRO A 433 12.88 -10.85 -5.13
CA PRO A 433 11.64 -11.58 -5.26
C PRO A 433 10.65 -10.86 -6.19
N ILE A 434 9.91 -11.64 -6.96
CA ILE A 434 8.81 -11.21 -7.84
C ILE A 434 7.51 -11.74 -7.29
N GLN A 435 6.44 -10.95 -7.43
CA GLN A 435 5.10 -11.39 -7.05
C GLN A 435 4.37 -12.11 -8.17
N VAL A 436 3.72 -13.22 -7.81
CA VAL A 436 2.69 -13.85 -8.63
C VAL A 436 1.41 -13.95 -7.82
N LEU A 437 0.37 -13.23 -8.24
CA LEU A 437 -0.91 -13.13 -7.54
C LEU A 437 -2.02 -13.68 -8.43
N GLY A 438 -2.72 -14.71 -7.96
CA GLY A 438 -3.81 -15.32 -8.72
C GLY A 438 -3.38 -15.82 -10.11
N GLY A 439 -2.17 -16.36 -10.25
CA GLY A 439 -1.60 -16.76 -11.54
C GLY A 439 -1.10 -15.62 -12.43
N THR A 440 -1.09 -14.38 -11.95
CA THR A 440 -0.62 -13.21 -12.70
C THR A 440 0.71 -12.70 -12.14
N VAL A 441 1.72 -12.54 -12.99
CA VAL A 441 2.96 -11.86 -12.62
C VAL A 441 2.65 -10.37 -12.45
N VAL A 442 2.96 -9.82 -11.28
CA VAL A 442 2.60 -8.42 -10.97
C VAL A 442 3.82 -7.52 -11.04
N ASP A 443 3.78 -6.57 -11.98
CA ASP A 443 4.69 -5.45 -12.03
C ASP A 443 4.16 -4.31 -11.13
N GLN A 444 4.75 -4.17 -9.95
CA GLN A 444 4.34 -3.16 -8.97
C GLN A 444 4.64 -1.75 -9.46
N LYS A 445 5.80 -1.52 -10.09
CA LYS A 445 6.21 -0.19 -10.56
C LYS A 445 5.28 0.30 -11.66
N ALA A 446 5.09 -0.51 -12.71
CA ALA A 446 4.16 -0.18 -13.78
C ALA A 446 2.71 -0.08 -13.26
N GLY A 447 2.37 -0.87 -12.24
CA GLY A 447 1.12 -0.78 -11.52
C GLY A 447 0.92 0.55 -10.80
N GLU A 448 1.94 1.05 -10.11
CA GLU A 448 1.93 2.34 -9.42
C GLU A 448 1.87 3.51 -10.40
N GLU A 449 2.67 3.49 -11.46
CA GLU A 449 2.63 4.50 -12.52
C GLU A 449 1.24 4.57 -13.16
N ARG A 450 0.63 3.43 -13.47
CA ARG A 450 -0.75 3.38 -13.98
C ARG A 450 -1.76 3.88 -12.95
N ALA A 451 -1.64 3.48 -11.68
CA ALA A 451 -2.55 3.94 -10.63
C ALA A 451 -2.51 5.47 -10.46
N ARG A 452 -1.33 6.10 -10.58
CA ARG A 452 -1.17 7.56 -10.60
C ARG A 452 -1.79 8.22 -11.83
N GLN A 453 -1.88 7.49 -12.96
CA GLN A 453 -2.49 7.97 -14.20
C GLN A 453 -4.00 7.75 -14.27
N VAL A 454 -4.55 6.80 -13.48
CA VAL A 454 -6.01 6.68 -13.34
C VAL A 454 -6.52 8.07 -12.99
N PRO A 455 -7.49 8.64 -13.74
CA PRO A 455 -7.80 10.06 -13.70
C PRO A 455 -8.38 10.47 -12.34
N GLY A 456 -7.55 10.53 -11.31
CA GLY A 456 -7.86 11.02 -9.97
C GLY A 456 -8.22 12.49 -10.06
N ASP A 457 -7.51 13.25 -10.89
CA ASP A 457 -7.74 14.68 -11.00
C ASP A 457 -9.10 15.03 -11.60
N LEU A 458 -9.49 14.35 -12.69
CA LEU A 458 -10.75 14.62 -13.39
C LEU A 458 -11.92 13.84 -12.81
N ALA A 459 -11.75 12.54 -12.52
CA ALA A 459 -12.82 11.78 -11.87
C ALA A 459 -13.10 12.28 -10.46
N GLY A 460 -12.18 13.09 -9.91
CA GLY A 460 -12.37 13.71 -8.61
C GLY A 460 -13.17 14.99 -8.66
N LEU A 461 -13.38 15.59 -9.83
CA LEU A 461 -14.27 16.71 -9.97
C LEU A 461 -15.72 16.26 -9.74
N VAL A 462 -16.41 16.91 -8.81
CA VAL A 462 -17.85 16.74 -8.60
C VAL A 462 -18.61 17.55 -9.67
N VAL A 463 -18.44 17.17 -10.92
CA VAL A 463 -19.20 17.63 -12.09
C VAL A 463 -20.11 16.52 -12.60
N ASP A 464 -21.05 16.82 -13.49
CA ASP A 464 -21.89 15.83 -14.14
C ASP A 464 -21.10 14.93 -15.13
N VAL A 465 -21.77 13.86 -15.59
CA VAL A 465 -21.16 12.84 -16.45
C VAL A 465 -20.72 13.43 -17.80
N ASP A 466 -21.46 14.39 -18.34
CA ASP A 466 -21.20 14.99 -19.65
C ASP A 466 -20.01 15.95 -19.61
N ALA A 467 -19.89 16.75 -18.54
CA ALA A 467 -18.73 17.58 -18.28
C ALA A 467 -17.48 16.72 -18.10
N LEU A 468 -17.58 15.62 -17.34
CA LEU A 468 -16.45 14.71 -17.16
C LEU A 468 -16.04 14.02 -18.47
N ALA A 469 -17.01 13.59 -19.28
CA ALA A 469 -16.76 13.03 -20.62
C ALA A 469 -16.08 14.05 -21.54
N THR A 470 -16.51 15.30 -21.50
CA THR A 470 -15.90 16.42 -22.23
C THR A 470 -14.43 16.60 -21.84
N LEU A 471 -14.12 16.68 -20.54
CA LEU A 471 -12.74 16.85 -20.06
C LEU A 471 -11.84 15.66 -20.43
N ARG A 472 -12.39 14.44 -20.42
CA ARG A 472 -11.68 13.23 -20.89
C ARG A 472 -11.39 13.28 -22.39
N ALA A 473 -12.36 13.72 -23.20
CA ALA A 473 -12.17 13.89 -24.64
C ALA A 473 -11.07 14.92 -24.94
N LEU A 474 -11.07 16.07 -24.27
CA LEU A 474 -10.02 17.08 -24.40
C LEU A 474 -8.63 16.53 -24.05
N ARG A 475 -8.52 15.72 -22.99
CA ARG A 475 -7.25 15.08 -22.61
C ARG A 475 -6.79 14.06 -23.65
N ALA A 476 -7.72 13.26 -24.18
CA ALA A 476 -7.42 12.28 -25.22
C ALA A 476 -6.93 12.95 -26.52
N ASP A 477 -7.54 14.08 -26.90
CA ASP A 477 -7.10 14.88 -28.04
C ASP A 477 -5.64 15.31 -27.86
N ARG A 478 -5.28 15.91 -26.73
CA ARG A 478 -3.88 16.30 -26.47
C ARG A 478 -2.88 15.16 -26.52
N ALA A 479 -3.23 14.02 -25.93
CA ALA A 479 -2.37 12.84 -25.95
C ALA A 479 -2.10 12.36 -27.38
N GLN A 480 -3.09 12.47 -28.26
CA GLN A 480 -2.94 12.13 -29.66
C GLN A 480 -2.18 13.21 -30.46
N ASP A 481 -2.29 14.50 -30.13
CA ASP A 481 -1.51 15.57 -30.80
C ASP A 481 -0.01 15.38 -30.61
N SER A 482 0.34 14.77 -29.48
CA SER A 482 1.69 14.38 -29.14
C SER A 482 2.19 13.18 -29.97
N ALA A 483 1.29 12.38 -30.55
CA ALA A 483 1.60 11.09 -31.17
C ALA A 483 1.41 11.06 -32.71
N SER A 484 0.41 11.75 -33.27
CA SER A 484 0.17 11.81 -34.72
C SER A 484 -0.83 12.93 -35.12
N PRO A 485 -0.53 13.75 -36.15
CA PRO A 485 -1.35 14.91 -36.55
C PRO A 485 -2.56 14.56 -37.44
N SER A 486 -3.22 13.42 -37.23
CA SER A 486 -4.42 13.09 -38.02
C SER A 486 -5.59 14.06 -37.74
N PRO A 487 -6.40 14.41 -38.76
CA PRO A 487 -7.53 15.33 -38.60
C PRO A 487 -8.55 14.78 -37.60
N ARG A 488 -8.94 15.61 -36.62
CA ARG A 488 -9.90 15.23 -35.56
C ARG A 488 -11.20 15.98 -35.66
N THR A 489 -12.25 15.37 -35.10
CA THR A 489 -13.49 16.04 -34.77
C THR A 489 -13.31 16.77 -33.44
N PRO A 490 -13.26 18.12 -33.42
CA PRO A 490 -13.08 18.86 -32.18
C PRO A 490 -14.28 18.69 -31.24
N VAL A 491 -14.01 18.69 -29.93
CA VAL A 491 -15.07 18.66 -28.91
C VAL A 491 -16.00 19.88 -29.10
N PRO A 492 -17.33 19.69 -29.22
CA PRO A 492 -18.27 20.77 -29.50
C PRO A 492 -18.20 21.93 -28.49
N ALA A 493 -18.27 23.16 -28.98
CA ALA A 493 -18.22 24.36 -28.13
C ALA A 493 -19.27 24.37 -26.98
N PRO A 494 -20.54 23.93 -27.19
CA PRO A 494 -21.52 23.85 -26.10
C PRO A 494 -21.10 22.89 -24.98
N ALA A 495 -20.48 21.76 -25.31
CA ALA A 495 -20.01 20.79 -24.33
C ALA A 495 -18.84 21.36 -23.51
N ARG A 496 -17.90 22.05 -24.19
CA ARG A 496 -16.79 22.78 -23.53
C ARG A 496 -17.31 23.86 -22.58
N ALA A 497 -18.34 24.62 -22.98
CA ALA A 497 -18.98 25.62 -22.14
C ALA A 497 -19.64 25.03 -20.89
N ALA A 498 -20.40 23.94 -21.04
CA ALA A 498 -21.03 23.25 -19.93
C ALA A 498 -19.99 22.69 -18.93
N ALA A 499 -18.90 22.10 -19.44
CA ALA A 499 -17.80 21.62 -18.61
C ALA A 499 -17.11 22.77 -17.86
N ALA A 500 -16.73 23.85 -18.56
CA ALA A 500 -16.08 25.01 -17.95
C ALA A 500 -16.92 25.61 -16.82
N ARG A 501 -18.23 25.81 -17.03
CA ARG A 501 -19.15 26.34 -16.01
C ARG A 501 -19.12 25.52 -14.73
N GLN A 502 -19.19 24.20 -14.84
CA GLN A 502 -19.19 23.32 -13.67
C GLN A 502 -17.84 23.31 -12.95
N VAL A 503 -16.74 23.27 -13.69
CA VAL A 503 -15.39 23.33 -13.10
C VAL A 503 -15.13 24.69 -12.43
N ILE A 504 -15.59 25.79 -13.02
CA ILE A 504 -15.55 27.12 -12.41
C ILE A 504 -16.39 27.15 -11.12
N GLY A 505 -17.57 26.55 -11.13
CA GLY A 505 -18.41 26.42 -9.93
C GLY A 505 -17.68 25.73 -8.77
N LEU A 506 -16.86 24.71 -9.07
CA LEU A 506 -16.04 24.02 -8.08
C LEU A 506 -14.92 24.88 -7.47
N LEU A 507 -14.55 26.02 -8.04
CA LEU A 507 -13.63 26.97 -7.39
C LEU A 507 -14.24 27.62 -6.13
N ARG A 508 -15.58 27.60 -6.00
CA ARG A 508 -16.31 28.03 -4.80
C ARG A 508 -16.67 26.88 -3.87
N SER A 509 -16.28 25.67 -4.23
CA SER A 509 -16.57 24.48 -3.43
C SER A 509 -16.09 24.71 -1.99
N PRO A 510 -16.89 24.35 -0.97
CA PRO A 510 -16.38 24.35 0.40
C PRO A 510 -15.23 23.35 0.54
N PHE A 511 -15.08 22.45 -0.44
CA PHE A 511 -14.06 21.43 -0.46
C PHE A 511 -12.73 21.88 -1.11
N ASP A 512 -11.64 22.01 -0.34
CA ASP A 512 -10.26 22.35 -0.75
C ASP A 512 -9.76 21.49 -1.91
N GLU A 513 -9.98 20.18 -1.84
CA GLU A 513 -9.56 19.24 -2.88
C GLU A 513 -10.32 19.50 -4.18
N GLN A 514 -11.62 19.79 -4.12
CA GLN A 514 -12.39 20.19 -5.30
C GLN A 514 -11.86 21.49 -5.90
N ARG A 515 -11.50 22.49 -5.08
CA ARG A 515 -10.89 23.74 -5.57
C ARG A 515 -9.53 23.49 -6.22
N MET A 516 -8.70 22.64 -5.63
CA MET A 516 -7.39 22.27 -6.17
C MET A 516 -7.54 21.50 -7.50
N LEU A 517 -8.43 20.52 -7.57
CA LEU A 517 -8.71 19.75 -8.78
C LEU A 517 -9.30 20.63 -9.87
N ALA A 518 -10.23 21.53 -9.53
CA ALA A 518 -10.80 22.49 -10.46
C ALA A 518 -9.73 23.45 -11.01
N THR A 519 -8.86 23.96 -10.13
CA THR A 519 -7.71 24.78 -10.53
C THR A 519 -6.78 24.03 -11.48
N LYS A 520 -6.47 22.76 -11.18
CA LYS A 520 -5.63 21.91 -12.02
C LYS A 520 -6.27 21.64 -13.38
N ALA A 521 -7.55 21.29 -13.40
CA ALA A 521 -8.30 21.06 -14.64
C ALA A 521 -8.40 22.32 -15.49
N LEU A 522 -8.69 23.48 -14.90
CA LEU A 522 -8.76 24.75 -15.64
C LEU A 522 -7.39 25.16 -16.20
N LYS A 523 -6.30 24.95 -15.44
CA LYS A 523 -4.93 25.16 -15.94
C LYS A 523 -4.57 24.20 -17.05
N GLU A 524 -4.92 22.92 -16.88
CA GLU A 524 -4.67 21.89 -17.87
C GLU A 524 -5.40 22.26 -19.15
N PHE A 525 -6.72 22.42 -19.15
CA PHE A 525 -7.53 22.65 -20.35
C PHE A 525 -7.74 24.13 -20.70
N ALA A 526 -6.86 25.03 -20.24
CA ALA A 526 -7.02 26.47 -20.46
C ALA A 526 -7.19 26.82 -21.96
N PRO A 527 -6.34 26.35 -22.90
CA PRO A 527 -6.48 26.64 -24.33
C PRO A 527 -7.84 26.24 -24.90
N GLU A 528 -8.34 25.07 -24.53
CA GLU A 528 -9.57 24.51 -25.08
C GLU A 528 -10.82 25.12 -24.44
N LEU A 529 -10.72 25.58 -23.19
CA LEU A 529 -11.81 26.18 -22.42
C LEU A 529 -11.79 27.71 -22.44
N ALA A 530 -10.81 28.38 -23.06
CA ALA A 530 -10.62 29.83 -22.98
C ALA A 530 -11.85 30.65 -23.37
N GLU A 531 -12.51 30.31 -24.49
CA GLU A 531 -13.72 31.00 -24.95
C GLU A 531 -14.87 30.81 -23.95
N ALA A 532 -15.04 29.59 -23.43
CA ALA A 532 -16.04 29.29 -22.42
C ALA A 532 -15.77 30.04 -21.12
N ILE A 533 -14.52 30.11 -20.67
CA ILE A 533 -14.11 30.86 -19.47
C ILE A 533 -14.44 32.35 -19.65
N ARG A 534 -14.15 32.96 -20.81
CA ARG A 534 -14.52 34.36 -21.10
C ARG A 534 -16.03 34.57 -21.08
N GLY A 535 -16.80 33.65 -21.65
CA GLY A 535 -18.26 33.68 -21.61
C GLY A 535 -18.80 33.68 -20.18
N GLU A 536 -18.26 32.82 -19.31
CA GLU A 536 -18.64 32.76 -17.90
C GLU A 536 -18.23 34.02 -17.12
N ILE A 537 -17.06 34.61 -17.38
CA ILE A 537 -16.66 35.91 -16.80
C ILE A 537 -17.64 37.02 -17.23
N ALA A 538 -17.95 37.10 -18.53
CA ALA A 538 -18.79 38.15 -19.11
C ALA A 538 -20.25 38.07 -18.65
N SER A 539 -20.77 36.87 -18.39
CA SER A 539 -22.16 36.67 -17.95
C SER A 539 -22.43 37.16 -16.51
N GLY A 540 -21.40 37.55 -15.76
CA GLY A 540 -21.51 38.07 -14.39
C GLY A 540 -21.56 37.09 -13.19
N PRO A 541 -21.63 35.74 -13.30
CA PRO A 541 -21.76 34.86 -12.14
C PRO A 541 -20.48 34.71 -11.30
N VAL A 542 -19.33 35.24 -11.75
CA VAL A 542 -18.04 35.20 -11.03
C VAL A 542 -17.81 36.49 -10.25
N ASP A 543 -18.46 36.59 -9.10
CA ASP A 543 -18.41 37.74 -8.18
C ASP A 543 -17.19 37.75 -7.25
N ASP A 544 -16.48 36.63 -7.10
CA ASP A 544 -15.27 36.58 -6.26
C ASP A 544 -14.08 37.16 -7.03
N PRO A 545 -13.44 38.25 -6.57
CA PRO A 545 -12.37 38.91 -7.30
C PRO A 545 -11.13 38.03 -7.52
N LYS A 546 -10.83 37.10 -6.60
CA LYS A 546 -9.68 36.20 -6.73
C LYS A 546 -9.95 35.13 -7.78
N ILE A 547 -11.16 34.57 -7.78
CA ILE A 547 -11.57 33.60 -8.80
C ILE A 547 -11.59 34.27 -10.16
N ARG A 548 -12.19 35.47 -10.27
CA ARG A 548 -12.22 36.23 -11.52
C ARG A 548 -10.81 36.50 -12.05
N SER A 549 -9.92 37.05 -11.24
CA SER A 549 -8.54 37.33 -11.64
C SER A 549 -7.78 36.07 -12.08
N PHE A 550 -7.99 34.94 -11.39
CA PHE A 550 -7.43 33.66 -11.81
C PHE A 550 -7.96 33.23 -13.19
N LEU A 551 -9.27 33.30 -13.42
CA LEU A 551 -9.89 32.92 -14.69
C LEU A 551 -9.48 33.84 -15.85
N GLU A 552 -9.38 35.15 -15.61
CA GLU A 552 -8.84 36.13 -16.55
C GLU A 552 -7.41 35.76 -16.95
N SER A 553 -6.55 35.45 -15.97
CA SER A 553 -5.16 35.04 -16.25
C SER A 553 -5.05 33.77 -17.11
N LEU A 554 -5.96 32.81 -16.92
CA LEU A 554 -6.01 31.59 -17.74
C LEU A 554 -6.48 31.92 -19.16
N ALA A 555 -7.56 32.69 -19.30
CA ALA A 555 -8.10 33.07 -20.60
C ALA A 555 -7.08 33.87 -21.42
N ASP A 556 -6.31 34.76 -20.79
CA ASP A 556 -5.31 35.59 -21.45
C ASP A 556 -4.05 34.82 -21.83
N SER A 557 -3.62 33.84 -21.02
CA SER A 557 -2.45 32.99 -21.31
C SER A 557 -2.56 32.16 -22.59
N THR A 558 -3.77 32.08 -23.16
CA THR A 558 -4.09 31.30 -24.36
C THR A 558 -4.24 32.16 -25.61
N ALA A 559 -4.22 33.49 -25.47
CA ALA A 559 -4.13 34.36 -26.63
C ALA A 559 -2.81 34.05 -27.34
N ALA A 560 -2.90 33.52 -28.57
CA ALA A 560 -1.72 33.25 -29.38
C ALA A 560 -0.81 34.48 -29.33
N PRO A 561 0.51 34.32 -29.09
CA PRO A 561 1.42 35.46 -29.15
C PRO A 561 1.18 36.13 -30.49
N SER A 562 0.73 37.39 -30.46
CA SER A 562 0.33 38.07 -31.69
C SER A 562 1.50 37.96 -32.67
N ALA A 563 1.24 37.51 -33.89
CA ALA A 563 2.24 37.31 -34.96
C ALA A 563 2.97 38.61 -35.39
N THR A 564 2.89 39.66 -34.58
CA THR A 564 3.45 40.99 -34.76
C THR A 564 4.52 41.34 -33.72
N GLN A 565 5.10 40.38 -32.99
CA GLN A 565 6.39 40.67 -32.33
C GLN A 565 7.44 40.84 -33.44
N PRO A 566 7.97 42.06 -33.67
CA PRO A 566 9.02 42.26 -34.66
C PRO A 566 10.24 41.44 -34.24
N ASP A 567 10.83 40.78 -35.22
CA ASP A 567 12.08 40.04 -35.11
C ASP A 567 13.18 40.97 -34.57
N ASN A 568 13.43 40.90 -33.27
CA ASN A 568 14.54 41.60 -32.62
C ASN A 568 15.83 40.78 -32.80
N SER A 569 16.20 40.52 -34.05
CA SER A 569 17.56 40.15 -34.41
C SER A 569 18.35 41.42 -34.75
N ARG A 570 19.06 41.95 -33.76
CA ARG A 570 20.27 42.75 -33.94
C ARG A 570 21.27 42.44 -32.84
#